data_AF-A0A1V6H1Q4-F1
#
_entry.id   AF-A0A1V6H1Q4-F1
#
_cell.length_a   1.000
_cell.length_b   1.000
_cell.length_c   1.000
_cell.angle_alpha   90.00
_cell.angle_beta   90.00
_cell.angle_gamma   90.00
#
_symmetry.space_group_name_H-M   'P 1'
#
loop_
_entity.id
_entity.type
_entity.pdbx_description
1 polymer ?
#
loop_
_entity_poly.entity_id
_entity_poly.type
_entity_poly.pdbx_seq_one_letter_code
_entity_poly.pdbx_strand_id
1 'polypeptide(L)' 'MELKKAPAEKALQQIREKGYGEKYRGKNLYYVGIEIDTEQRNLKGYRIEQSAPAV' A
#
# COMPACT_ATOMS: atom_id res chain seq x y z
N MET A 1 -10.48 -18.19 -2.24
CA MET A 1 -9.37 -17.22 -2.17
C MET A 1 -9.20 -16.83 -0.72
N GLU A 2 -8.09 -17.22 -0.09
CA GLU A 2 -7.74 -16.78 1.26
C GLU A 2 -7.10 -15.38 1.19
N LEU A 3 -7.62 -14.43 1.96
CA LEU A 3 -6.98 -13.13 2.14
C LEU A 3 -5.74 -13.32 3.00
N LYS A 4 -4.55 -13.18 2.40
CA LYS A 4 -3.29 -13.24 3.15
C LYS A 4 -3.25 -12.10 4.17
N LYS A 5 -3.32 -12.45 5.46
CA LYS A 5 -3.04 -11.51 6.55
C LYS A 5 -1.58 -11.07 6.42
N ALA A 6 -1.37 -9.81 6.05
CA ALA A 6 -0.04 -9.24 5.89
C ALA A 6 -0.04 -7.82 6.46
N PRO A 7 1.08 -7.39 7.07
CA PRO A 7 1.20 -6.05 7.59
C PRO A 7 1.13 -5.00 6.46
N ALA A 8 0.69 -3.80 6.80
CA ALA A 8 0.54 -2.69 5.86
C ALA A 8 1.82 -2.40 5.05
N GLU A 9 3.00 -2.59 5.65
CA GLU A 9 4.30 -2.42 4.98
C GLU A 9 4.50 -3.39 3.81
N LYS A 10 4.03 -4.63 3.95
CA LYS A 10 4.12 -5.64 2.90
C LYS A 10 3.17 -5.34 1.74
N ALA A 11 2.05 -4.67 2.02
CA ALA A 11 1.16 -4.15 0.97
C ALA A 11 1.85 -3.02 0.18
N LEU A 12 2.50 -2.09 0.87
CA LEU A 12 3.30 -1.02 0.24
C LEU A 12 4.46 -1.57 -0.59
N GLN A 13 5.15 -2.60 -0.09
CA GLN A 13 6.20 -3.29 -0.86
C GLN A 13 5.64 -3.88 -2.16
N GLN A 14 4.51 -4.59 -2.11
CA GLN A 14 3.89 -5.13 -3.32
C GLN A 14 3.48 -4.05 -4.33
N ILE A 15 2.97 -2.91 -3.85
CA ILE A 15 2.60 -1.79 -4.72
C ILE A 15 3.83 -1.26 -5.48
N ARG A 16 4.99 -1.18 -4.80
CA ARG A 16 6.27 -0.77 -5.40
C ARG A 16 6.81 -1.82 -6.37
N GLU A 17 6.85 -3.09 -5.97
CA GLU A 17 7.34 -4.19 -6.81
C GLU A 17 6.53 -4.35 -8.10
N LYS A 18 5.22 -4.09 -8.04
CA LYS A 18 4.34 -4.14 -9.22
C LYS A 18 4.36 -2.87 -10.08
N GLY A 19 5.11 -1.84 -9.68
CA GLY A 19 5.23 -0.60 -10.45
C GLY A 19 3.92 0.16 -10.63
N TYR A 20 2.92 -0.02 -9.74
CA TYR A 20 1.58 0.56 -9.97
C TYR A 20 1.57 2.09 -10.02
N GLY A 21 2.56 2.75 -9.39
CA GLY A 21 2.71 4.20 -9.45
C GLY A 21 3.55 4.72 -10.61
N GLU A 22 4.20 3.86 -11.41
CA GLU A 22 5.06 4.30 -12.51
C GLU A 22 4.31 5.12 -13.55
N LYS A 23 3.06 4.74 -13.86
CA LYS A 23 2.19 5.47 -14.79
C LYS A 23 1.76 6.85 -14.31
N TYR A 24 2.04 7.17 -13.05
CA TYR A 24 1.71 8.44 -12.42
C TYR A 24 2.95 9.23 -11.96
N ARG A 25 4.14 8.85 -12.42
CA ARG A 25 5.37 9.64 -12.19
C ARG A 25 5.16 11.10 -12.58
N GLY A 26 5.73 12.01 -11.80
CA GLY A 26 5.58 13.46 -11.97
C GLY A 26 4.31 14.06 -11.33
N LYS A 27 3.47 13.25 -10.69
CA LYS A 27 2.36 13.73 -9.84
C LYS A 27 2.67 13.48 -8.37
N ASN A 28 1.97 14.18 -7.49
CA ASN A 28 1.94 13.84 -6.06
C ASN A 28 1.27 12.48 -5.89
N LEU A 29 2.05 11.46 -5.52
CA LEU A 29 1.55 10.11 -5.33
C LEU A 29 1.56 9.72 -3.85
N TYR A 30 0.45 9.13 -3.41
CA TYR A 30 0.34 8.52 -2.10
C TYR A 30 0.03 7.04 -2.27
N TYR A 31 0.86 6.19 -1.68
CA TYR A 31 0.61 4.78 -1.55
C TYR A 31 0.04 4.51 -0.16
N VAL A 32 -1.00 3.68 -0.10
CA VAL A 32 -1.64 3.31 1.16
C VAL A 32 -1.62 1.80 1.29
N GLY A 33 -0.89 1.31 2.28
CA GLY A 33 -0.95 -0.09 2.72
C GLY A 33 -1.95 -0.20 3.86
N ILE A 34 -2.83 -1.20 3.80
CA ILE A 34 -3.78 -1.50 4.88
C ILE A 34 -3.53 -2.91 5.41
N GLU A 35 -3.69 -3.06 6.72
CA GLU A 35 -3.72 -4.35 7.41
C GLU A 35 -5.15 -4.61 7.88
N ILE A 36 -5.72 -5.73 7.45
CA ILE A 36 -7.08 -6.14 7.80
C ILE A 36 -7.02 -7.24 8.85
N ASP A 37 -7.71 -7.04 9.96
CA ASP A 37 -8.06 -8.10 10.89
C ASP A 37 -9.26 -8.86 10.32
N THR A 38 -9.02 -10.08 9.84
CA THR A 38 -10.08 -10.89 9.22
C THR A 38 -11.00 -11.55 10.25
N GLU A 39 -10.58 -11.66 11.51
CA GLU A 39 -11.40 -12.22 12.59
C GLU A 39 -12.42 -11.18 13.07
N GLN A 40 -11.94 -9.96 13.30
CA GLN A 40 -12.79 -8.83 13.70
C GLN A 40 -13.44 -8.12 12.50
N ARG A 41 -13.06 -8.50 11.27
CA ARG A 41 -13.48 -7.85 10.01
C ARG A 41 -13.26 -6.34 10.03
N ASN A 42 -12.15 -5.90 10.61
CA ASN A 42 -11.86 -4.49 10.85
C ASN A 42 -10.47 -4.10 10.36
N LEU A 43 -10.21 -2.81 10.22
CA LEU A 43 -8.89 -2.29 9.90
C LEU A 43 -8.02 -2.33 11.15
N LYS A 44 -6.96 -3.14 11.10
CA LYS A 44 -5.99 -3.26 12.20
C LYS A 44 -4.97 -2.14 12.19
N GLY A 45 -4.60 -1.67 10.99
CA GLY A 45 -3.66 -0.58 10.82
C GLY A 45 -3.52 -0.16 9.36
N TYR A 46 -2.88 0.99 9.15
CA TYR A 46 -2.55 1.48 7.81
C TYR A 46 -1.22 2.22 7.83
N ARG A 47 -0.60 2.33 6.65
CA ARG A 47 0.60 3.13 6.45
C ARG A 47 0.52 3.85 5.13
N ILE A 48 0.95 5.11 5.15
CA ILE A 48 0.94 5.99 3.98
C ILE A 48 2.39 6.32 3.63
N GLU A 49 2.73 6.17 2.36
CA GLU A 49 4.01 6.64 1.81
C GLU A 49 3.74 7.63 0.69
N GLN A 50 4.43 8.77 0.73
CA GLN A 50 4.38 9.73 -0.36
C GLN A 50 5.55 9.47 -1.30
N SER A 51 5.25 9.22 -2.58
CA SER A 51 6.26 9.32 -3.63
C SER A 51 6.40 10.80 -3.94
N ALA A 52 7.54 11.40 -3.56
CA ALA A 52 7.87 12.73 -4.00
C ALA A 52 7.85 12.77 -5.54
N PRO A 53 7.37 13.85 -6.17
CA PRO A 53 7.58 14.03 -7.59
C PRO A 53 9.10 14.01 -7.85
N ALA A 54 9.54 13.22 -8.82
CA ALA A 54 10.91 13.32 -9.32
C ALA A 54 11.07 14.74 -9.86
N VAL A 55 11.95 15.52 -9.22
CA VAL A 55 12.39 16.84 -9.68
C VAL A 55 13.27 16.72 -10.91
#